data_AF-A0AAV4IYA5-F1
#
_entry.id   AF-A0AAV4IYA5-F1
#
_cell.length_a   1.000
_cell.length_b   1.000
_cell.length_c   1.000
_cell.angle_alpha   90.00
_cell.angle_beta   90.00
_cell.angle_gamma   90.00
#
_symmetry.space_group_name_H-M   'P 1'
#
loop_
_entity.id
_entity.type
_entity.pdbx_description
1 polymer ?
#
loop_
_entity_poly.entity_id
_entity_poly.type
_entity_poly.pdbx_seq_one_letter_code
_entity_poly.pdbx_strand_id
1 'polypeptide(L)'
;MLTEDHKLQRVEISGRLVLRCQQDNGDEDMTYIETKRDSMTWKHPSSPVTKKFKVQRSAAKVIATVFWGAKGVILLDILPQGQCINAAQYCSTLDRLRDPIRRKRPGLFSTIMRPIIQQTLHSN
;
A
#
# COMPACT_ATOMS: atom_id res chain seq x y z
N MET A 1 -22.00 8.31 0.04
CA MET A 1 -22.40 8.11 -1.37
C MET A 1 -21.31 8.72 -2.24
N LEU A 2 -20.85 8.07 -3.31
CA LEU A 2 -19.86 8.69 -4.21
C LEU A 2 -20.51 9.81 -5.02
N THR A 3 -19.81 10.93 -5.18
CA THR A 3 -20.21 12.05 -6.06
C THR A 3 -20.10 11.64 -7.53
N GLU A 4 -20.76 12.36 -8.43
CA GLU A 4 -20.70 12.07 -9.87
C GLU A 4 -19.26 12.18 -10.41
N ASP A 5 -18.49 13.15 -9.94
CA ASP A 5 -17.07 13.29 -10.29
C ASP A 5 -16.25 12.06 -9.90
N HIS A 6 -16.48 11.51 -8.70
CA HIS A 6 -15.81 10.27 -8.27
C HIS A 6 -16.21 9.07 -9.14
N LYS A 7 -17.43 9.05 -9.70
CA LYS A 7 -17.85 7.97 -10.60
C LYS A 7 -17.21 8.13 -11.97
N LEU A 8 -17.18 9.34 -12.51
CA LEU A 8 -16.54 9.65 -13.80
C LEU A 8 -15.05 9.31 -13.76
N GLN A 9 -14.33 9.77 -12.73
CA GLN A 9 -12.92 9.46 -12.55
C GLN A 9 -12.67 7.94 -12.48
N ARG A 10 -13.55 7.18 -11.81
CA ARG A 10 -13.42 5.72 -11.73
C ARG A 10 -13.62 5.06 -13.10
N VAL A 11 -14.60 5.49 -13.88
CA VAL A 11 -14.86 4.94 -15.23
C VAL A 11 -13.70 5.25 -16.17
N GLU A 12 -13.21 6.49 -16.14
CA GLU A 12 -12.07 6.93 -16.96
C GLU A 12 -10.80 6.15 -16.64
N ILE A 13 -10.44 6.07 -15.35
CA ILE A 13 -9.26 5.32 -14.88
C ILE A 13 -9.41 3.83 -15.24
N SER A 14 -10.60 3.26 -15.05
CA SER A 14 -10.87 1.86 -15.41
C SER A 14 -10.67 1.62 -16.90
N GLY A 15 -11.19 2.49 -17.77
CA GLY A 15 -11.02 2.36 -19.22
C GLY A 15 -9.56 2.40 -19.64
N ARG A 16 -8.79 3.35 -19.08
CA ARG A 16 -7.35 3.48 -19.35
C ARG A 16 -6.55 2.27 -18.87
N LEU A 17 -6.88 1.72 -17.70
CA LEU A 17 -6.20 0.56 -17.13
C LEU A 17 -6.50 -0.73 -17.90
N VAL A 18 -7.73 -0.93 -18.37
CA VAL A 18 -8.09 -2.12 -19.19
C VAL A 18 -7.28 -2.16 -20.48
N LEU A 19 -7.18 -1.02 -21.19
CA LEU A 19 -6.37 -0.90 -22.40
C LEU A 19 -4.88 -1.20 -22.11
N ARG A 20 -4.38 -0.81 -20.94
CA ARG A 20 -2.99 -1.05 -20.53
C ARG A 20 -2.73 -2.51 -20.13
N CYS A 21 -3.66 -3.13 -19.40
CA CYS A 21 -3.56 -4.52 -18.94
C CYS A 21 -3.55 -5.52 -20.12
N GLN A 22 -4.22 -5.19 -21.22
CA GLN A 22 -4.14 -5.96 -22.47
C GLN A 22 -2.76 -5.87 -23.16
N GLN A 23 -1.96 -4.85 -22.85
CA GLN A 23 -0.63 -4.63 -23.42
C GLN A 23 0.50 -5.13 -22.50
N ASP A 24 0.33 -4.99 -21.18
CA ASP A 24 1.33 -5.30 -20.15
C ASP A 24 0.82 -6.46 -19.26
N ASN A 25 1.46 -7.63 -19.33
CA ASN A 25 1.22 -8.77 -18.43
C ASN A 25 1.74 -8.52 -16.99
N GLY A 26 1.19 -7.56 -16.26
CA GLY A 26 1.65 -7.33 -14.89
C GLY A 26 0.90 -6.29 -14.08
N ASP A 27 -0.01 -6.77 -13.25
CA ASP A 27 -0.70 -6.01 -12.20
C ASP A 27 0.23 -5.64 -11.05
N GLU A 28 0.18 -4.36 -10.66
CA GLU A 28 0.68 -3.83 -9.40
C GLU A 28 -0.53 -3.51 -8.51
N ASP A 29 -0.83 -4.37 -7.54
CA ASP A 29 -1.79 -4.07 -6.48
C ASP A 29 -1.00 -3.82 -5.18
N MET A 30 -1.26 -2.68 -4.54
CA MET A 30 -0.61 -2.27 -3.28
C MET A 30 -1.65 -2.29 -2.17
N THR A 31 -1.45 -3.13 -1.16
CA THR A 31 -2.43 -3.28 -0.07
C THR A 31 -1.82 -2.87 1.27
N TYR A 32 -2.48 -1.95 1.98
CA TYR A 32 -2.14 -1.54 3.34
C TYR A 32 -2.75 -2.52 4.35
N ILE A 33 -1.93 -3.09 5.24
CA ILE A 33 -2.40 -4.01 6.28
C ILE A 33 -2.18 -3.38 7.65
N GLU A 34 -3.28 -3.16 8.36
CA GLU A 34 -3.28 -2.75 9.75
C GLU A 34 -3.65 -3.94 10.64
N THR A 35 -2.72 -4.38 11.49
CA THR A 35 -3.00 -5.48 12.41
C THR A 35 -3.54 -4.94 13.74
N LYS A 36 -4.82 -5.18 14.02
CA LYS A 36 -5.42 -4.95 15.35
C LYS A 36 -5.28 -6.24 16.18
N ARG A 37 -4.24 -6.33 17.01
CA ARG A 37 -4.01 -7.54 17.82
C ARG A 37 -4.97 -7.69 19.00
N ASP A 38 -5.63 -6.63 19.47
CA ASP A 38 -6.29 -6.65 20.81
C ASP A 38 -7.77 -6.23 20.86
N SER A 39 -8.62 -6.59 19.89
CA SER A 39 -10.07 -6.26 20.00
C SER A 39 -10.97 -7.33 20.63
N MET A 40 -10.40 -8.45 21.09
CA MET A 40 -11.16 -9.55 21.71
C MET A 40 -10.79 -9.70 23.20
N THR A 41 -11.48 -8.96 24.07
CA THR A 41 -11.52 -9.29 25.49
C THR A 41 -12.67 -10.26 25.73
N TRP A 42 -12.38 -11.52 26.02
CA TRP A 42 -13.36 -12.47 26.55
C TRP A 42 -13.82 -11.99 27.93
N LYS A 43 -15.13 -11.94 28.17
CA LYS A 43 -15.73 -11.54 29.44
C LYS A 43 -16.61 -12.65 29.99
N HIS A 44 -16.66 -12.74 31.32
CA HIS A 44 -17.58 -13.63 32.01
C HIS A 44 -19.04 -13.16 31.81
N PRO A 45 -20.04 -14.05 31.70
CA PRO A 45 -21.45 -13.68 31.47
C PRO A 45 -22.04 -12.71 32.51
N SER A 46 -21.52 -12.71 33.75
CA SER A 46 -21.97 -11.83 34.82
C SER A 46 -21.30 -10.44 34.84
N SER A 47 -20.41 -10.13 33.88
CA SER A 47 -19.72 -8.85 33.84
C SER A 47 -20.66 -7.71 33.38
N PRO A 48 -20.64 -6.53 34.02
CA PRO A 48 -21.43 -5.38 33.57
C PRO A 48 -21.06 -4.95 32.14
N VAL A 49 -22.09 -4.65 31.33
CA VAL A 49 -21.93 -4.22 29.94
C VAL A 49 -21.29 -2.84 29.91
N THR A 50 -20.05 -2.78 29.44
CA THR A 50 -19.34 -1.51 29.23
C THR A 50 -19.96 -0.83 28.02
N LYS A 51 -20.75 0.22 28.25
CA LYS A 51 -21.28 1.07 27.19
C LYS A 51 -20.08 1.65 26.45
N LYS A 52 -19.85 1.23 25.20
CA LYS A 52 -18.71 1.67 24.39
C LYS A 52 -18.87 3.14 24.03
N PHE A 53 -18.50 4.04 24.94
CA PHE A 53 -18.42 5.46 24.66
C PHE A 53 -16.98 5.80 24.26
N LYS A 54 -16.83 6.07 22.96
CA LYS A 54 -15.65 6.61 22.27
C LYS A 54 -14.45 5.65 22.11
N VAL A 55 -13.77 5.89 20.99
CA VAL A 55 -12.65 5.15 20.43
C VAL A 55 -11.52 5.03 21.45
N GLN A 56 -11.43 3.89 22.13
CA GLN A 56 -10.24 3.53 22.89
C GLN A 56 -9.12 3.26 21.88
N ARG A 57 -8.04 4.05 21.92
CA ARG A 57 -6.84 3.79 21.09
C ARG A 57 -6.34 2.39 21.48
N SER A 58 -6.35 1.46 20.52
CA SER A 58 -5.87 0.10 20.74
C SER A 58 -4.39 0.15 21.16
N ALA A 59 -4.03 -0.56 22.22
CA ALA A 59 -2.76 -0.40 22.92
C ALA A 59 -1.51 -0.75 22.10
N ALA A 60 -1.63 -1.43 20.94
CA ALA A 60 -0.50 -1.70 20.07
C ALA A 60 -0.93 -1.84 18.61
N LYS A 61 -1.09 -0.72 17.91
CA LYS A 61 -1.34 -0.72 16.47
C LYS A 61 0.00 -0.66 15.74
N VAL A 62 0.29 -1.73 14.99
CA VAL A 62 1.42 -1.83 14.07
C VAL A 62 0.89 -1.63 12.66
N ILE A 63 1.61 -0.82 11.89
CA ILE A 63 1.31 -0.54 10.49
C ILE A 63 2.31 -1.30 9.63
N ALA A 64 1.82 -2.04 8.62
CA ALA A 64 2.68 -2.68 7.64
C ALA A 64 2.31 -2.25 6.21
N THR A 65 3.33 -1.99 5.40
CA THR A 65 3.22 -1.71 3.97
C THR A 65 3.75 -2.92 3.21
N VAL A 66 2.91 -3.49 2.34
CA VAL A 66 3.26 -4.68 1.54
C VAL A 66 3.20 -4.32 0.06
N PHE A 67 4.32 -4.50 -0.63
CA PHE A 67 4.40 -4.43 -2.09
C PHE A 67 4.43 -5.84 -2.65
N TRP A 68 3.50 -6.14 -3.55
CA TRP A 68 3.37 -7.45 -4.17
C TRP A 68 2.89 -7.30 -5.61
N GLY A 69 2.95 -8.39 -6.37
CA GLY A 69 2.39 -8.48 -7.71
C GLY A 69 2.21 -9.95 -8.10
N ALA A 70 1.82 -10.24 -9.34
CA ALA A 70 1.40 -11.60 -9.75
C ALA A 70 2.33 -12.78 -9.31
N LYS A 71 3.65 -12.59 -9.31
CA LYS A 71 4.64 -13.61 -8.85
C LYS A 71 5.01 -13.54 -7.36
N GLY A 72 4.19 -12.90 -6.52
CA GLY A 72 4.37 -12.82 -5.06
C GLY A 72 4.95 -11.51 -4.51
N VAL A 73 5.26 -11.52 -3.21
CA VAL A 73 5.67 -10.35 -2.41
C VAL A 73 7.07 -9.84 -2.76
N ILE A 74 7.14 -8.54 -3.03
CA ILE A 74 8.35 -7.81 -3.40
C ILE A 74 9.03 -7.23 -2.15
N LEU A 75 8.29 -6.48 -1.33
CA LEU A 75 8.78 -5.82 -0.12
C LEU A 75 7.71 -5.85 0.97
N LEU A 76 8.14 -6.12 2.21
CA LEU A 76 7.35 -5.97 3.41
C LEU A 76 8.08 -4.96 4.31
N ASP A 77 7.42 -3.86 4.65
CA ASP A 77 7.95 -2.83 5.53
C ASP A 77 7.02 -2.67 6.73
N ILE A 78 7.53 -2.96 7.93
CA ILE A 78 6.75 -2.89 9.17
C ILE A 78 7.19 -1.63 9.91
N LEU A 79 6.26 -0.71 10.10
CA LEU A 79 6.52 0.50 10.88
C LEU A 79 6.46 0.18 12.38
N PRO A 80 7.41 0.70 13.17
CA PRO A 80 7.36 0.60 14.62
C PRO A 80 6.03 1.12 15.20
N GLN A 81 5.62 0.53 16.31
CA GLN A 81 4.39 0.90 17.01
C GLN A 81 4.37 2.39 17.34
N GLY A 82 3.26 3.06 17.03
CA GLY A 82 3.07 4.49 17.29
C GLY A 82 3.59 5.43 16.19
N GLN A 83 4.20 4.90 15.12
CA GLN A 83 4.52 5.69 13.93
C GLN A 83 3.41 5.67 12.88
N CYS A 84 3.20 6.81 12.23
CA CYS A 84 2.31 6.95 11.08
C CYS A 84 3.13 7.00 9.79
N ILE A 85 2.55 6.53 8.69
CA ILE A 85 3.12 6.75 7.35
C ILE A 85 2.97 8.25 7.04
N ASN A 86 4.08 8.98 7.10
CA ASN A 86 4.16 10.33 6.57
C ASN A 86 4.77 10.30 5.16
N ALA A 87 4.71 11.42 4.43
CA ALA A 87 5.21 11.49 3.05
C ALA A 87 6.70 11.11 2.96
N ALA A 88 7.54 11.55 3.91
CA ALA A 88 8.98 11.25 3.90
C ALA A 88 9.26 9.75 4.12
N GLN A 89 8.53 9.11 5.04
CA GLN A 89 8.62 7.67 5.28
C GLN A 89 8.18 6.90 4.04
N TYR A 90 7.08 7.32 3.39
CA TYR A 90 6.62 6.70 2.17
C TYR A 90 7.64 6.80 1.02
N CYS A 91 8.24 7.98 0.80
CA CYS A 91 9.30 8.16 -0.19
C CYS A 91 10.50 7.24 0.09
N SER A 92 10.95 7.17 1.35
CA SER A 92 12.03 6.28 1.76
C SER A 92 11.72 4.80 1.50
N THR A 93 10.48 4.37 1.75
CA THR A 93 10.04 3.01 1.43
C THR A 93 10.04 2.76 -0.08
N LEU A 94 9.66 3.73 -0.91
CA LEU A 94 9.74 3.63 -2.38
C LEU A 94 11.19 3.57 -2.88
N ASP A 95 12.11 4.32 -2.30
CA ASP A 95 13.54 4.22 -2.63
C ASP A 95 14.08 2.82 -2.30
N ARG A 96 13.70 2.28 -1.13
CA ARG A 96 14.03 0.89 -0.73
C ARG A 96 13.39 -0.16 -1.62
N LEU A 97 12.28 0.14 -2.30
CA LEU A 97 11.58 -0.79 -3.19
C LEU A 97 12.32 -1.01 -4.51
N ARG A 98 13.14 -0.05 -4.95
CA ARG A 98 13.88 -0.10 -6.23
C ARG A 98 14.77 -1.33 -6.34
N ASP A 99 15.51 -1.65 -5.28
CA ASP A 99 16.44 -2.78 -5.26
C ASP A 99 15.75 -4.16 -5.28
N PRO A 100 14.72 -4.43 -4.44
CA PRO A 100 13.90 -5.61 -4.55
C PRO A 100 13.25 -5.78 -5.93
N ILE A 101 12.74 -4.72 -6.56
CA ILE A 101 12.19 -4.80 -7.92
C ILE A 101 13.27 -5.21 -8.91
N ARG A 102 14.44 -4.57 -8.89
CA ARG A 102 15.57 -4.91 -9.76
C ARG A 102 15.99 -6.38 -9.62
N ARG A 103 16.03 -6.91 -8.40
CA ARG A 103 16.45 -8.30 -8.13
C ARG A 103 15.35 -9.33 -8.41
N LYS A 104 14.14 -9.10 -7.92
CA LYS A 104 13.03 -10.08 -8.01
C LYS A 104 12.27 -10.00 -9.32
N ARG A 105 12.31 -8.84 -10.00
CA ARG A 105 11.52 -8.53 -11.22
C ARG A 105 12.34 -7.72 -12.23
N PRO A 106 13.43 -8.27 -12.80
CA PRO A 106 14.31 -7.55 -13.72
C PRO A 106 13.59 -7.01 -14.98
N GLY A 107 12.56 -7.71 -15.47
CA GLY A 107 11.73 -7.23 -16.59
C GLY A 107 10.97 -5.94 -16.27
N LEU A 108 10.44 -5.81 -15.04
CA LEU A 108 9.68 -4.65 -14.59
C LEU A 108 10.58 -3.41 -14.43
N PHE A 109 11.81 -3.61 -13.95
CA PHE A 109 12.82 -2.56 -13.85
C PHE A 109 13.17 -1.97 -15.23
N SER A 110 13.26 -2.81 -16.26
CA SER A 110 13.62 -2.36 -17.61
C SER A 110 12.53 -1.50 -18.27
N THR A 111 11.26 -1.81 -18.01
CA THR A 111 10.11 -1.13 -18.63
C THR A 111 9.73 0.16 -17.91
N ILE A 112 9.78 0.17 -16.57
CA ILE A 112 9.23 1.28 -15.77
C ILE A 112 10.33 2.25 -15.28
N MET A 113 11.53 1.75 -14.93
CA MET A 113 12.56 2.60 -14.28
C MET A 113 13.66 3.13 -15.23
N ARG A 114 13.90 2.52 -16.40
CA ARG A 114 14.91 3.00 -17.36
C ARG A 114 14.66 4.41 -17.93
N PRO A 115 13.43 4.82 -18.32
CA PRO A 115 13.22 6.14 -18.91
C PRO A 115 13.39 7.29 -17.90
N ILE A 116 13.16 7.04 -16.61
CA ILE A 116 13.29 8.08 -15.56
C ILE A 116 14.76 8.47 -15.33
N ILE A 117 15.69 7.51 -15.39
CA ILE A 117 17.13 7.74 -15.14
C ILE A 117 17.78 8.48 -16.33
N GLN A 118 17.32 8.27 -17.57
CA GLN A 118 17.88 8.96 -18.74
C GLN A 118 17.39 10.42 -18.87
N GLN A 119 16.19 10.74 -18.38
CA GLN A 119 15.66 12.11 -18.43
C GLN A 119 16.35 13.04 -17.42
N THR A 120 16.90 12.53 -16.31
CA THR A 120 17.59 13.35 -15.30
C THR A 120 19.03 13.71 -15.69
N LEU A 121 19.63 13.01 -16.66
CA LEU A 121 21.02 13.27 -17.09
C LEU A 121 21.15 14.28 -18.25
N HIS A 122 20.04 14.65 -18.89
CA HIS A 122 20.02 15.60 -20.03
C HIS A 122 19.43 16.98 -19.68
N SER A 123 19.16 17.24 -18.39
CA SER A 123 18.77 18.57 -17.91
C SER A 123 19.87 19.10 -16.98
N ASN A 124 20.96 19.54 -17.59
CA ASN A 124 21.91 20.53 -17.08
C ASN A 124 22.27 21.46 -18.23
#